data_AF-A0A1G3BL84-F1
#
_entry.id   AF-A0A1G3BL84-F1
#
_cell.length_a   1.000
_cell.length_b   1.000
_cell.length_c   1.000
_cell.angle_alpha   90.00
_cell.angle_beta   90.00
_cell.angle_gamma   90.00
#
_symmetry.space_group_name_H-M   'P 1'
#
loop_
_entity.id
_entity.type
_entity.pdbx_description
1 polymer ?
#
loop_
_entity_poly.entity_id
_entity_poly.type
_entity_poly.pdbx_seq_one_letter_code
_entity_poly.pdbx_strand_id
1 'polypeptide(L)' 'MKTKGATAEVFLTAFRTLTRKEQDIFLSAILKDKRLREDFIDIAIAESRARDKSRPFRGFLKEHGING' A
#
# COMPACT_ATOMS: atom_id res chain seq x y z
N MET A 1 22.62 -7.52 12.06
CA MET A 1 21.38 -7.25 11.29
C MET A 1 20.20 -7.73 12.12
N LYS A 2 19.26 -6.85 12.52
CA LYS A 2 18.00 -7.31 13.14
C LYS A 2 17.16 -7.96 12.05
N THR A 3 16.94 -9.28 12.15
CA THR A 3 16.02 -10.09 11.34
C THR A 3 14.56 -9.69 11.61
N LYS A 4 14.19 -8.43 11.33
CA LYS A 4 12.78 -8.01 11.36
C LYS A 4 12.13 -8.48 10.07
N GLY A 5 11.26 -9.49 10.16
CA GLY A 5 10.38 -9.86 9.04
C GLY A 5 10.58 -11.25 8.43
N ALA A 6 11.44 -12.12 8.99
CA ALA A 6 11.63 -13.47 8.43
C ALA A 6 10.30 -14.24 8.28
N THR A 7 9.39 -14.12 9.25
CA THR A 7 8.05 -14.69 9.17
C THR A 7 7.20 -14.06 8.05
N ALA A 8 7.30 -12.75 7.86
CA ALA A 8 6.56 -12.06 6.79
C ALA A 8 7.05 -12.47 5.39
N GLU A 9 8.36 -12.70 5.23
CA GLU A 9 8.94 -13.21 4.00
C GLU A 9 8.46 -14.63 3.66
N VAL A 10 8.30 -15.49 4.69
CA VAL A 10 7.72 -16.82 4.52
C VAL A 10 6.28 -16.73 4.03
N PHE A 11 5.45 -15.88 4.66
CA PHE A 11 4.05 -15.70 4.22
C PHE A 11 3.95 -15.13 2.81
N LEU A 12 4.81 -14.17 2.46
CA LEU A 12 4.85 -13.61 1.11
C LEU A 12 5.26 -14.66 0.07
N THR A 13 6.24 -15.50 0.40
CA THR A 13 6.69 -16.59 -0.46
C THR A 13 5.56 -17.60 -0.66
N ALA A 14 4.92 -18.05 0.41
CA ALA A 14 3.78 -18.95 0.33
C ALA A 14 2.63 -18.36 -0.52
N PHE A 15 2.26 -17.10 -0.30
CA PHE A 15 1.24 -16.41 -1.12
C PHE A 15 1.62 -16.39 -2.61
N ARG A 16 2.89 -16.11 -2.95
CA ARG A 16 3.36 -16.08 -4.35
C ARG A 16 3.35 -17.44 -5.03
N THR A 17 3.42 -18.54 -4.26
CA THR A 17 3.31 -19.90 -4.82
C THR A 17 1.89 -20.34 -5.11
N LEU A 18 0.87 -19.63 -4.60
CA LEU A 18 -0.53 -19.95 -4.84
C LEU A 18 -0.90 -19.73 -6.32
N THR A 19 -1.86 -20.53 -6.80
CA THR A 19 -2.50 -20.26 -8.10
C THR A 19 -3.24 -18.93 -8.07
N ARG A 20 -3.52 -18.34 -9.25
CA ARG A 20 -4.25 -17.06 -9.30
C ARG A 20 -5.60 -17.11 -8.57
N LYS A 21 -6.33 -18.21 -8.71
CA LYS A 21 -7.62 -18.42 -8.04
C LYS A 21 -7.48 -18.41 -6.51
N GLU A 22 -6.45 -19.05 -5.98
CA GLU A 22 -6.17 -19.08 -4.54
C GLU A 22 -5.69 -17.70 -4.03
N GLN A 23 -4.90 -16.98 -4.83
CA GLN A 23 -4.54 -15.60 -4.51
C GLN A 23 -5.78 -14.70 -4.41
N ASP A 24 -6.73 -14.81 -5.35
CA ASP A 24 -7.96 -14.03 -5.34
C ASP A 24 -8.83 -14.34 -4.12
N ILE A 25 -8.91 -15.62 -3.71
CA ILE A 25 -9.61 -16.03 -2.48
C ILE A 25 -8.95 -15.40 -1.24
N PHE A 26 -7.62 -15.48 -1.15
CA PHE A 26 -6.85 -14.92 -0.04
C PHE A 26 -7.04 -13.40 0.07
N LEU A 27 -6.88 -12.69 -1.05
CA LEU A 27 -7.08 -11.24 -1.10
C LEU A 27 -8.52 -10.85 -0.76
N SER A 28 -9.51 -11.61 -1.24
CA SER A 28 -10.92 -11.38 -0.90
C SER A 28 -11.20 -11.53 0.59
N ALA A 29 -10.52 -12.46 1.27
CA ALA A 29 -10.64 -12.62 2.72
C ALA A 29 -10.03 -11.43 3.47
N ILE A 30 -8.84 -10.97 3.06
CA ILE A 30 -8.20 -9.76 3.62
C ILE A 30 -9.10 -8.54 3.46
N LEU A 31 -9.63 -8.31 2.26
CA LEU A 31 -10.43 -7.13 1.96
C LEU A 31 -11.80 -7.12 2.65
N LYS A 32 -12.29 -8.25 3.19
CA LYS A 32 -13.50 -8.28 4.01
C LYS A 32 -13.27 -7.68 5.40
N ASP A 33 -12.06 -7.81 5.95
CA ASP A 33 -11.69 -7.14 7.19
C ASP A 33 -11.59 -5.63 6.94
N LYS A 34 -12.36 -4.85 7.71
CA LYS A 34 -12.43 -3.40 7.51
C LYS A 34 -11.09 -2.71 7.74
N ARG A 35 -10.39 -3.07 8.82
CA ARG A 35 -9.13 -2.44 9.19
C ARG A 35 -8.06 -2.76 8.16
N LEU A 36 -7.92 -4.02 7.77
CA LEU A 36 -6.94 -4.41 6.76
C LEU A 36 -7.26 -3.74 5.42
N ARG A 37 -8.51 -3.72 4.99
CA ARG A 37 -8.90 -3.05 3.74
C ARG A 37 -8.48 -1.58 3.73
N GLU A 38 -8.72 -0.84 4.81
CA GLU A 38 -8.33 0.57 4.95
C GLU A 38 -6.79 0.71 4.90
N ASP A 39 -6.05 -0.10 5.66
CA ASP A 39 -4.59 -0.10 5.66
C ASP A 39 -4.01 -0.36 4.25
N PHE A 40 -4.57 -1.33 3.51
CA PHE A 40 -4.14 -1.65 2.14
C PHE A 40 -4.40 -0.51 1.15
N ILE A 41 -5.54 0.18 1.27
CA ILE A 41 -5.87 1.34 0.43
C ILE A 41 -4.86 2.47 0.70
N ASP A 42 -4.60 2.78 1.97
CA ASP A 42 -3.68 3.84 2.34
C ASP A 42 -2.26 3.56 1.87
N ILE A 43 -1.77 2.32 2.04
CA ILE A 43 -0.46 1.89 1.52
C ILE A 43 -0.41 2.02 0.00
N ALA A 44 -1.44 1.57 -0.72
CA ALA A 44 -1.47 1.67 -2.18
C ALA A 44 -1.43 3.13 -2.67
N ILE A 45 -2.16 4.02 -1.99
CA ILE A 45 -2.13 5.47 -2.28
C ILE A 45 -0.74 6.04 -2.00
N ALA A 46 -0.13 5.68 -0.86
CA ALA A 46 1.20 6.15 -0.48
C ALA A 46 2.26 5.70 -1.51
N GLU A 47 2.26 4.44 -1.91
CA GLU A 47 3.16 3.88 -2.93
C GLU A 47 2.96 4.52 -4.31
N SER A 48 1.70 4.77 -4.69
CA SER A 48 1.41 5.47 -5.95
C SER A 48 1.98 6.89 -5.94
N ARG A 49 1.89 7.58 -4.80
CA ARG A 49 2.38 8.96 -4.61
C ARG A 49 3.89 9.02 -4.39
N ALA A 50 4.54 7.94 -3.97
CA ALA A 50 5.99 7.90 -3.80
C ALA A 50 6.75 8.17 -5.11
N ARG A 51 6.10 7.96 -6.26
CA ARG A 51 6.63 8.26 -7.59
C ARG A 51 6.35 9.70 -8.05
N ASP A 52 5.50 10.44 -7.33
CA ASP A 52 5.21 11.83 -7.65
C ASP A 52 6.42 12.71 -7.30
N LYS A 53 6.71 13.70 -8.16
CA LYS A 53 7.72 14.70 -7.83
C LYS A 53 7.27 15.44 -6.57
N SER A 54 8.13 15.46 -5.55
CA SER A 54 7.93 16.31 -4.39
C SER A 54 7.75 17.74 -4.87
N ARG A 55 6.55 18.29 -4.66
CA ARG A 55 6.23 19.68 -4.99
C ARG A 55 6.28 20.52 -3.73
N PRO A 56 6.90 21.72 -3.78
CA PRO A 56 6.87 22.64 -2.66
C PRO A 56 5.42 22.94 -2.26
N PHE A 57 5.13 22.91 -0.96
CA PHE A 57 3.78 23.16 -0.43
C PHE A 57 3.21 24.50 -0.93
N ARG A 58 4.03 25.55 -1.02
CA ARG A 58 3.64 26.85 -1.60
C ARG A 58 3.25 26.76 -3.08
N GLY A 59 3.88 25.88 -3.86
CA GLY A 59 3.54 25.64 -5.26
C GLY A 59 2.17 24.98 -5.39
N PHE A 60 1.89 23.97 -4.56
CA PHE A 60 0.57 23.35 -4.48
C PHE A 60 -0.54 24.35 -4.14
N LEU A 61 -0.32 25.19 -3.13
CA LEU A 61 -1.30 26.20 -2.72
C LEU A 61 -1.60 27.19 -3.86
N LYS A 62 -0.56 27.65 -4.56
CA LYS A 62 -0.70 28.57 -5.70
C LYS A 62 -1.45 27.95 -6.89
N GLU A 63 -1.21 26.67 -7.20
CA GLU A 63 -1.95 25.92 -8.23
C GLU A 63 -3.45 25.78 -7.92
N HIS A 64 -3.82 25.78 -6.64
CA HIS A 64 -5.20 25.57 -6.19
C HIS A 64 -5.88 26.86 -5.74
N GLY A 65 -5.29 28.03 -6.05
CA GLY A 65 -5.85 29.34 -5.72
C GLY A 65 -5.91 29.64 -4.22
N ILE A 66 -5.20 28.87 -3.40
CA ILE A 66 -5.10 29.10 -1.96
C ILE A 66 -3.92 30.05 -1.75
N ASN A 67 -4.22 31.32 -1.46
CA ASN A 67 -3.19 32.26 -1.04
C ASN A 67 -2.90 32.03 0.44
N GLY A 68 -1.68 31.57 0.74
CA GLY A 68 -1.16 31.45 2.10
C GLY A 68 -0.61 32.76 2.62
#